data_AF-A0A949QY62-F1
#
_entry.id   AF-A0A949QY62-F1
#
_cell.length_a   1.000
_cell.length_b   1.000
_cell.length_c   1.000
_cell.angle_alpha   90.00
_cell.angle_beta   90.00
_cell.angle_gamma   90.00
#
_symmetry.space_group_name_H-M   'P 1'
#
loop_
_entity.id
_entity.type
_entity.pdbx_description
1 polymer ?
#
loop_
_entity_poly.entity_id
_entity_poly.type
_entity_poly.pdbx_seq_one_letter_code
_entity_poly.pdbx_strand_id
1 'polypeptide(L)'
;MTQKTTLILGDTIALVILTIIGFATHGEVELSFLPRIAAVLFPALLGWFLLAPWFGLFDPSIISIPKNLFRIPLAMLFAAPFAVILRGALLNAPALPLFAFILGVSNAIGMTIWRRLYILPAKRGA
;
A
#
# COMPACT_ATOMS: atom_id res chain seq x y z
N MET A 1 -12.19 15.20 -10.55
CA MET A 1 -11.76 14.54 -9.30
C MET A 1 -10.85 15.48 -8.53
N THR A 2 -10.96 15.54 -7.20
CA THR A 2 -9.96 16.28 -6.39
C THR A 2 -8.63 15.53 -6.37
N GLN A 3 -7.51 16.22 -6.14
CA GLN A 3 -6.20 15.59 -6.00
C GLN A 3 -6.21 14.47 -4.94
N LYS A 4 -6.89 14.71 -3.82
CA LYS A 4 -7.07 13.72 -2.76
C LYS A 4 -7.82 12.47 -3.25
N THR A 5 -8.90 12.64 -4.02
CA THR A 5 -9.64 11.52 -4.61
C THR A 5 -8.75 10.69 -5.54
N THR A 6 -7.93 11.34 -6.36
CA THR A 6 -6.96 10.65 -7.24
C THR A 6 -5.95 9.83 -6.44
N LEU A 7 -5.45 10.36 -5.32
CA LEU A 7 -4.53 9.63 -4.45
C LEU A 7 -5.18 8.42 -3.80
N ILE A 8 -6.38 8.57 -3.25
CA ILE A 8 -7.10 7.45 -2.59
C ILE A 8 -7.38 6.32 -3.60
N LEU A 9 -7.90 6.68 -4.78
CA LEU A 9 -8.20 5.69 -5.82
C LEU A 9 -6.93 5.03 -6.34
N GLY A 10 -5.89 5.83 -6.61
CA GLY A 10 -4.60 5.35 -7.05
C GLY A 10 -3.92 4.41 -6.05
N ASP A 11 -4.00 4.73 -4.75
CA ASP A 11 -3.47 3.87 -3.68
C ASP A 11 -4.17 2.54 -3.61
N THR A 12 -5.51 2.58 -3.72
CA THR A 12 -6.32 1.37 -3.74
C THR A 12 -5.90 0.48 -4.91
N ILE A 13 -5.81 1.05 -6.12
CA ILE A 13 -5.40 0.33 -7.32
C ILE A 13 -3.97 -0.21 -7.19
N ALA A 14 -3.03 0.61 -6.71
CA ALA A 14 -1.65 0.19 -6.54
C ALA A 14 -1.52 -0.98 -5.55
N LEU A 15 -2.20 -0.92 -4.40
CA LEU A 15 -2.18 -2.01 -3.41
C LEU A 15 -2.89 -3.27 -3.92
N VAL A 16 -3.96 -3.14 -4.70
CA VAL A 16 -4.60 -4.28 -5.39
C VAL A 16 -3.61 -4.95 -6.35
N ILE A 17 -2.98 -4.16 -7.23
CA ILE A 17 -2.00 -4.66 -8.20
C ILE A 17 -0.82 -5.34 -7.49
N LEU A 18 -0.26 -4.71 -6.47
CA LEU A 18 0.88 -5.25 -5.71
C LEU A 18 0.50 -6.55 -4.98
N THR A 19 -0.72 -6.63 -4.45
CA THR A 19 -1.22 -7.88 -3.84
C THR A 19 -1.33 -8.99 -4.89
N ILE A 20 -1.91 -8.70 -6.05
CA ILE A 20 -2.04 -9.69 -7.14
C ILE A 20 -0.65 -10.15 -7.62
N ILE A 21 0.29 -9.22 -7.82
CA ILE A 21 1.68 -9.55 -8.19
C ILE A 21 2.30 -10.48 -7.14
N GLY A 22 2.14 -10.19 -5.84
CA GLY A 22 2.65 -11.03 -4.77
C GLY A 22 2.08 -12.47 -4.81
N PHE A 23 0.79 -12.63 -5.10
CA PHE A 23 0.21 -13.97 -5.29
C PHE A 23 0.68 -14.64 -6.59
N ALA A 24 0.89 -13.88 -7.66
CA ALA A 24 1.44 -14.40 -8.91
C ALA A 24 2.84 -14.98 -8.73
N THR A 25 3.68 -14.40 -7.86
CA THR A 25 5.01 -14.95 -7.55
C THR A 25 4.95 -16.28 -6.79
N HIS A 26 3.80 -16.62 -6.19
CA HIS A 26 3.55 -17.91 -5.55
C HIS A 26 2.76 -18.89 -6.43
N GLY A 27 2.34 -18.49 -7.63
CA GLY A 27 1.45 -19.29 -8.49
C GLY A 27 -0.01 -19.34 -7.99
N GLU A 28 -0.43 -18.40 -7.14
CA GLU A 28 -1.68 -18.45 -6.38
C GLU A 28 -2.74 -17.45 -6.90
N VAL A 29 -2.91 -17.31 -8.22
CA VAL A 29 -3.82 -16.29 -8.82
C VAL A 29 -5.17 -16.84 -9.28
N GLU A 30 -5.42 -18.13 -9.09
CA GLU A 30 -6.71 -18.76 -9.40
C GLU A 30 -7.83 -18.27 -8.46
N LEU A 31 -9.08 -18.42 -8.90
CA LEU A 31 -10.26 -17.98 -8.13
C LEU A 31 -10.36 -18.65 -6.74
N SER A 32 -9.81 -19.86 -6.59
CA SER A 32 -9.72 -20.58 -5.31
C SER A 32 -8.93 -19.81 -4.25
N PHE A 33 -8.02 -18.91 -4.65
CA PHE A 33 -7.21 -18.10 -3.74
C PHE A 33 -7.86 -16.76 -3.37
N LEU A 34 -9.02 -16.40 -3.93
CA LEU A 34 -9.71 -15.14 -3.61
C LEU A 34 -9.86 -14.86 -2.10
N PRO A 35 -10.25 -15.84 -1.26
CA PRO A 35 -10.32 -15.60 0.19
C PRO A 35 -8.97 -15.23 0.80
N ARG A 36 -7.88 -15.86 0.33
CA ARG A 36 -6.52 -15.59 0.81
C ARG A 36 -6.03 -14.23 0.32
N ILE A 37 -6.32 -13.87 -0.93
CA ILE A 37 -6.05 -12.53 -1.50
C ILE A 37 -6.77 -11.47 -0.69
N ALA A 38 -8.07 -11.64 -0.43
CA ALA A 38 -8.86 -10.72 0.39
C ALA A 38 -8.31 -10.60 1.81
N ALA A 39 -7.90 -11.70 2.44
CA ALA A 39 -7.30 -11.71 3.78
C ALA A 39 -5.93 -11.01 3.87
N VAL A 40 -5.27 -10.72 2.73
CA VAL A 40 -4.06 -9.88 2.68
C VAL A 40 -4.41 -8.44 2.30
N LEU A 41 -5.22 -8.27 1.26
CA LEU A 41 -5.58 -6.97 0.70
C LEU A 41 -6.38 -6.12 1.69
N PHE A 42 -7.40 -6.69 2.34
CA PHE A 42 -8.26 -5.92 3.25
C PHE A 42 -7.48 -5.35 4.45
N PRO A 43 -6.67 -6.14 5.19
CA PRO A 43 -5.83 -5.60 6.25
C PRO A 43 -4.79 -4.60 5.75
N ALA A 44 -4.22 -4.80 4.56
CA ALA A 44 -3.26 -3.86 3.97
C ALA A 44 -3.91 -2.51 3.63
N LEU A 45 -5.10 -2.52 3.01
CA LEU A 45 -5.86 -1.29 2.74
C LEU A 45 -6.25 -0.60 4.04
N LEU A 46 -6.77 -1.34 5.02
CA LEU A 46 -7.16 -0.75 6.30
C LEU A 46 -5.95 -0.14 7.02
N GLY A 47 -4.83 -0.86 7.11
CA GLY A 47 -3.61 -0.34 7.71
C GLY A 47 -3.06 0.88 6.98
N TRP A 48 -3.07 0.86 5.64
CA TRP A 48 -2.63 1.99 4.83
C TRP A 48 -3.51 3.21 5.05
N PHE A 49 -4.82 3.10 4.89
CA PHE A 49 -5.72 4.25 5.00
C PHE A 49 -5.90 4.75 6.42
N LEU A 50 -5.66 3.92 7.43
CA LEU A 50 -5.62 4.35 8.83
C LEU A 50 -4.35 5.17 9.13
N LEU A 51 -3.19 4.78 8.60
CA LEU A 51 -1.89 5.33 9.00
C LEU A 51 -1.34 6.39 8.04
N ALA A 52 -1.54 6.25 6.73
CA ALA A 52 -1.07 7.19 5.72
C ALA A 52 -1.45 8.67 5.95
N PRO A 53 -2.64 9.02 6.49
CA PRO A 53 -2.98 10.41 6.81
C PRO A 53 -2.01 11.04 7.82
N TRP A 54 -1.55 10.29 8.82
CA TRP A 54 -0.65 10.76 9.87
C TRP A 54 0.74 11.12 9.33
N PHE A 55 1.10 10.60 8.16
CA PHE A 55 2.33 10.94 7.45
C PHE A 55 2.14 12.04 6.40
N GLY A 56 0.93 12.59 6.27
CA GLY A 56 0.60 13.64 5.30
C GLY A 56 0.48 13.13 3.86
N LEU A 57 0.28 11.83 3.64
CA LEU A 57 0.33 11.23 2.30
C LEU A 57 -0.90 11.50 1.42
N PHE A 58 -1.89 12.21 1.98
CA PHE A 58 -3.08 12.71 1.26
C PHE A 58 -3.13 14.24 1.19
N ASP A 59 -2.07 14.93 1.63
CA ASP A 59 -1.92 16.37 1.51
C ASP A 59 -1.08 16.71 0.25
N PRO A 60 -1.70 17.31 -0.79
CA PRO A 60 -1.00 17.67 -2.02
C PRO A 60 0.19 18.61 -1.82
N SER A 61 0.16 19.49 -0.81
CA SER A 61 1.25 20.41 -0.51
C SER A 61 2.50 19.69 -0.01
N ILE A 62 2.31 18.53 0.64
CA ILE A 62 3.40 17.68 1.12
C ILE A 62 3.88 16.77 -0.01
N ILE A 63 2.98 16.04 -0.66
CA ILE A 63 3.37 14.97 -1.58
C ILE A 63 3.83 15.43 -2.96
N SER A 64 3.52 16.67 -3.36
CA SER A 64 4.02 17.26 -4.62
C SER A 64 5.54 17.48 -4.61
N ILE A 65 6.15 17.48 -3.41
CA ILE A 65 7.58 17.66 -3.22
C ILE A 65 8.28 16.29 -3.28
N PRO A 66 9.12 15.99 -4.29
CA PRO A 66 9.68 14.64 -4.48
C PRO A 66 10.51 14.11 -3.30
N LYS A 67 11.21 15.00 -2.58
CA LYS A 67 11.96 14.61 -1.37
C LYS A 67 11.03 14.03 -0.29
N ASN A 68 9.76 14.41 -0.22
CA ASN A 68 8.84 13.92 0.80
C ASN A 68 8.35 12.49 0.55
N LEU A 69 8.71 11.85 -0.57
CA LEU A 69 8.31 10.47 -0.85
C LEU A 69 8.90 9.44 0.14
N PHE A 70 9.95 9.77 0.91
CA PHE A 70 10.43 8.90 1.99
C PHE A 70 9.38 8.66 3.09
N ARG A 71 8.33 9.50 3.16
CA ARG A 71 7.20 9.31 4.09
C ARG A 71 6.41 8.03 3.79
N ILE A 72 6.48 7.51 2.57
CA ILE A 72 5.81 6.27 2.15
C ILE A 72 6.43 5.04 2.85
N PRO A 73 7.74 4.75 2.73
CA PRO A 73 8.34 3.64 3.47
C PRO A 73 8.20 3.83 4.98
N LEU A 74 8.24 5.06 5.48
CA LEU A 74 7.99 5.31 6.91
C LEU A 74 6.56 4.94 7.32
N ALA A 75 5.54 5.26 6.52
CA ALA A 75 4.17 4.82 6.78
C ALA A 75 4.03 3.28 6.69
N MET A 76 4.68 2.65 5.71
CA MET A 76 4.67 1.19 5.54
C MET A 76 5.34 0.45 6.68
N LEU A 77 6.34 1.05 7.34
CA LEU A 77 6.96 0.50 8.55
C LEU A 77 5.93 0.18 9.65
N PHE A 78 4.83 0.96 9.71
CA PHE A 78 3.75 0.74 10.67
C PHE A 78 2.54 0.01 10.04
N ALA A 79 2.19 0.35 8.80
CA ALA A 79 1.04 -0.24 8.12
C ALA A 79 1.19 -1.73 7.84
N ALA A 80 2.40 -2.20 7.49
CA ALA A 80 2.60 -3.61 7.18
C ALA A 80 2.53 -4.51 8.43
N PRO A 81 3.21 -4.21 9.56
CA PRO A 81 3.01 -4.96 10.79
C PRO A 81 1.55 -4.94 11.27
N PHE A 82 0.89 -3.79 11.21
CA PHE A 82 -0.54 -3.68 11.55
C PHE A 82 -1.39 -4.62 10.69
N ALA A 83 -1.19 -4.61 9.37
CA ALA A 83 -1.93 -5.46 8.44
C ALA A 83 -1.70 -6.96 8.72
N VAL A 84 -0.45 -7.37 9.01
CA VAL A 84 -0.13 -8.77 9.31
C VAL A 84 -0.68 -9.22 10.66
N ILE A 85 -0.67 -8.37 11.68
CA ILE A 85 -1.31 -8.64 12.97
C ILE A 85 -2.81 -8.81 12.79
N LEU A 86 -3.46 -7.89 12.08
CA LEU A 86 -4.89 -7.96 11.82
C LEU A 86 -5.25 -9.22 11.01
N ARG A 87 -4.47 -9.56 9.99
CA ARG A 87 -4.63 -10.81 9.23
C ARG A 87 -4.50 -12.03 10.15
N GLY A 88 -3.49 -12.05 11.03
CA GLY A 88 -3.29 -13.12 12.00
C GLY A 88 -4.51 -13.31 12.90
N ALA A 89 -5.06 -12.21 13.41
CA ALA A 89 -6.29 -12.23 14.20
C ALA A 89 -7.50 -12.76 13.40
N LEU A 90 -7.69 -12.31 12.15
CA LEU A 90 -8.79 -12.76 11.29
C LEU A 90 -8.73 -14.26 10.96
N LEU A 91 -7.52 -14.82 10.84
CA LEU A 91 -7.29 -16.21 10.45
C LEU A 91 -6.98 -17.14 11.63
N ASN A 92 -6.99 -16.63 12.86
CA ASN A 92 -6.50 -17.32 14.05
C ASN A 92 -5.11 -17.97 13.82
N ALA A 93 -4.19 -17.18 13.28
CA ALA A 93 -2.87 -17.62 12.82
C ALA A 93 -1.76 -16.67 13.31
N PRO A 94 -0.50 -17.13 13.43
CA PRO A 94 0.60 -16.28 13.87
C PRO A 94 0.90 -15.16 12.88
N ALA A 95 1.21 -13.98 13.42
CA ALA A 95 1.72 -12.83 12.67
C ALA A 95 3.21 -13.02 12.37
N LEU A 96 3.54 -13.51 11.17
CA LEU A 96 4.93 -13.81 10.79
C LEU A 96 5.74 -12.54 10.49
N PRO A 97 6.85 -12.26 11.21
CA PRO A 97 7.65 -11.05 10.99
C PRO A 97 8.23 -10.94 9.59
N LEU A 98 8.69 -12.06 9.02
CA LEU A 98 9.23 -12.09 7.65
C LEU A 98 8.16 -11.69 6.62
N PHE A 99 6.91 -12.11 6.82
CA PHE A 99 5.82 -11.72 5.94
C PHE A 99 5.52 -10.22 6.05
N ALA A 100 5.52 -9.66 7.27
CA ALA A 100 5.35 -8.22 7.48
C ALA A 100 6.48 -7.41 6.82
N PHE A 101 7.72 -7.89 6.90
CA PHE A 101 8.86 -7.26 6.25
C PHE A 101 8.74 -7.25 4.72
N ILE A 102 8.48 -8.42 4.11
CA ILE A 102 8.35 -8.52 2.65
C ILE A 102 7.16 -7.71 2.14
N LEU A 103 6.00 -7.80 2.81
CA LEU A 103 4.80 -7.02 2.50
C LEU A 103 5.08 -5.51 2.59
N GLY A 104 5.77 -5.07 3.63
CA GLY A 104 6.09 -3.66 3.85
C GLY A 104 7.06 -3.12 2.81
N VAL A 105 8.14 -3.84 2.52
CA VAL A 105 9.16 -3.41 1.54
C VAL A 105 8.59 -3.39 0.13
N SER A 106 7.90 -4.45 -0.30
CA SER A 106 7.32 -4.52 -1.64
C SER A 106 6.28 -3.42 -1.87
N ASN A 107 5.39 -3.21 -0.89
CA ASN A 107 4.40 -2.15 -0.96
C ASN A 107 5.03 -0.75 -0.88
N ALA A 108 6.06 -0.54 -0.05
CA ALA A 108 6.76 0.74 -0.01
C ALA A 108 7.40 1.10 -1.35
N ILE A 109 8.03 0.14 -2.02
CA ILE A 109 8.62 0.33 -3.36
C ILE A 109 7.53 0.64 -4.37
N GLY A 110 6.50 -0.20 -4.46
CA GLY A 110 5.39 -0.03 -5.42
C GLY A 110 4.65 1.30 -5.24
N MET A 111 4.35 1.67 -3.99
CA MET A 111 3.68 2.93 -3.68
C MET A 111 4.56 4.15 -3.97
N THR A 112 5.88 4.04 -3.76
CA THR A 112 6.83 5.09 -4.15
C THR A 112 6.87 5.28 -5.67
N ILE A 113 6.84 4.19 -6.45
CA ILE A 113 6.75 4.24 -7.91
C ILE A 113 5.44 4.92 -8.34
N TRP A 114 4.31 4.47 -7.80
CA TRP A 114 3.00 5.09 -8.06
C TRP A 114 3.00 6.59 -7.78
N ARG A 115 3.56 7.01 -6.63
CA ARG A 115 3.62 8.42 -6.25
C ARG A 115 4.52 9.25 -7.17
N ARG A 116 5.61 8.68 -7.68
CA ARG A 116 6.41 9.35 -8.73
C ARG A 116 5.60 9.55 -10.00
N LEU A 117 4.85 8.53 -10.44
CA LEU A 117 3.98 8.63 -11.61
C LEU A 117 2.89 9.68 -11.43
N TYR A 118 2.33 9.82 -10.23
CA TYR A 118 1.36 10.87 -9.90
C TYR A 118 1.95 12.29 -10.03
N ILE A 119 3.20 12.50 -9.59
CA ILE A 119 3.85 13.83 -9.58
C ILE A 119 4.34 14.26 -10.98
N LEU A 120 4.77 13.32 -11.84
CA LEU A 120 5.42 13.62 -13.12
C LEU A 120 4.55 14.46 -14.09
N PRO A 121 3.25 14.16 -14.31
CA PRO A 121 2.38 14.98 -15.15
C PRO A 121 2.06 16.34 -14.54
N ALA A 122 1.99 16.45 -13.21
CA ALA A 122 1.66 17.70 -12.51
C ALA A 122 2.70 18.80 -12.75
N LYS A 123 3.95 18.44 -13.06
CA LYS A 123 5.03 19.38 -13.36
C LYS A 123 5.05 19.91 -14.80
N ARG A 124 4.25 19.34 -15.70
CA ARG A 124 4.25 19.72 -17.13
C ARG A 124 3.15 20.73 -17.50
N GLY A 125 2.27 21.07 -16.57
CA GLY A 125 1.18 22.03 -16.76
C GLY A 125 1.25 23.25 -15.84
N ALA A 126 2.40 23.50 -15.21
CA ALA A 126 2.68 24.65 -14.35
C ALA A 126 3.83 25.47 -14.93
#